data_AF-A0A7K3VE34-F1
#
_entry.id   AF-A0A7K3VE34-F1
#
_cell.length_a   1.000
_cell.length_b   1.000
_cell.length_c   1.000
_cell.angle_alpha   90.00
_cell.angle_beta   90.00
_cell.angle_gamma   90.00
#
_symmetry.space_group_name_H-M   'P 1'
#
loop_
_entity.id
_entity.type
_entity.pdbx_description
1 polymer ?
#
loop_
_entity_poly.entity_id
_entity_poly.type
_entity_poly.pdbx_seq_one_letter_code
_entity_poly.pdbx_strand_id
1 'polypeptide(L)'
;MKALEIFVERIILSSRWILVVFYIGLVLALAIYAVSFGYKLLKIAASVFVLDEAGMILAMLSLIDAALVASLIVMVMISGYENFVSRFDEADEADSEVSFLGKLDSGSLKIKVASSIVAISSIHLLQVFLNADQYADGKIMWLTLMHLAFVASAVMLGFLEKLMSVTSKNDLKDKD
;
A
#
# COMPACT_ATOMS: atom_id res chain seq x y z
N MET A 1 -15.93 30.29 13.62
CA MET A 1 -15.24 29.68 12.47
C MET A 1 -14.01 28.89 12.91
N LYS A 2 -13.03 29.50 13.62
CA LYS A 2 -11.86 28.78 14.18
C LYS A 2 -12.18 27.55 15.07
N ALA A 3 -13.23 27.61 15.88
CA ALA A 3 -13.61 26.46 16.73
C ALA A 3 -14.13 25.24 15.93
N LEU A 4 -14.79 25.49 14.79
CA LEU A 4 -15.29 24.43 13.91
C LEU A 4 -14.15 23.79 13.13
N GLU A 5 -13.18 24.61 12.70
CA GLU A 5 -11.93 24.20 12.06
C GLU A 5 -11.12 23.28 13.00
N ILE A 6 -10.82 23.73 14.22
CA ILE A 6 -10.10 22.93 15.24
C ILE A 6 -10.85 21.63 15.58
N PHE A 7 -12.18 21.67 15.62
CA PHE A 7 -13.00 20.48 15.88
C PHE A 7 -12.90 19.46 14.75
N VAL A 8 -13.00 19.90 13.48
CA VAL A 8 -12.87 19.04 12.30
C VAL A 8 -11.45 18.48 12.20
N GLU A 9 -10.43 19.29 12.45
CA GLU A 9 -9.03 18.85 12.45
C GLU A 9 -8.76 17.79 13.50
N ARG A 10 -9.23 18.00 14.74
CA ARG A 10 -9.08 17.02 15.81
C ARG A 10 -9.78 15.70 15.49
N ILE A 11 -10.94 15.73 14.81
CA ILE A 11 -11.62 14.52 14.33
C ILE A 11 -10.78 13.80 13.27
N ILE A 12 -10.25 14.54 12.29
CA ILE A 12 -9.43 13.98 11.22
C ILE A 12 -8.14 13.37 11.78
N LEU A 13 -7.45 14.04 12.70
CA LEU A 13 -6.24 13.52 13.35
C LEU A 13 -6.56 12.29 14.22
N SER A 14 -7.65 12.32 14.98
CA SER A 14 -8.07 11.18 15.81
C SER A 14 -8.47 9.95 14.97
N SER A 15 -8.92 10.13 13.73
CA SER A 15 -9.29 9.02 12.84
C SER A 15 -8.13 8.05 12.54
N ARG A 16 -6.89 8.47 12.75
CA ARG A 16 -5.69 7.65 12.56
C ARG A 16 -5.64 6.44 13.51
N TRP A 17 -6.19 6.56 14.72
CA TRP A 17 -6.27 5.44 15.68
C TRP A 17 -7.11 4.28 15.16
N ILE A 18 -8.04 4.53 14.24
CA ILE A 18 -8.81 3.47 13.57
C ILE A 18 -7.85 2.58 12.77
N LEU A 19 -6.82 3.12 12.12
CA LEU A 19 -5.83 2.34 11.36
C LEU A 19 -5.05 1.37 12.25
N VAL A 20 -4.80 1.72 13.52
CA VAL A 20 -4.13 0.83 14.48
C VAL A 20 -4.90 -0.48 14.65
N VAL A 21 -6.24 -0.42 14.69
CA VAL A 21 -7.09 -1.62 14.76
C VAL A 21 -6.93 -2.50 13.52
N PHE A 22 -6.80 -1.90 12.33
CA PHE A 22 -6.51 -2.64 11.10
C PHE A 22 -5.13 -3.30 11.14
N TYR A 23 -4.11 -2.63 11.66
CA TYR A 23 -2.77 -3.22 11.79
C TYR A 23 -2.74 -4.39 12.78
N ILE A 24 -3.48 -4.30 13.90
CA ILE A 24 -3.68 -5.43 14.81
C ILE A 24 -4.36 -6.60 14.09
N GLY A 25 -5.38 -6.30 13.27
CA GLY A 25 -6.02 -7.31 12.40
C GLY A 25 -5.03 -7.99 11.45
N LEU A 26 -4.11 -7.23 10.85
CA LEU A 26 -3.07 -7.78 9.97
C LEU A 26 -2.04 -8.63 10.73
N VAL A 27 -1.68 -8.29 11.97
CA VAL A 27 -0.86 -9.15 12.84
C VAL A 27 -1.54 -10.49 13.07
N LEU A 28 -2.83 -10.47 13.41
CA LEU A 28 -3.60 -11.70 13.62
C LEU A 28 -3.72 -12.53 12.34
N ALA A 29 -3.96 -11.88 11.20
CA ALA A 29 -3.98 -12.55 9.90
C ALA A 29 -2.64 -13.21 9.57
N LEU A 30 -1.52 -12.51 9.84
CA LEU A 30 -0.17 -13.04 9.65
C LEU A 30 0.11 -14.24 10.57
N ALA A 31 -0.37 -14.20 11.82
CA ALA A 31 -0.24 -15.33 12.74
C ALA A 31 -1.02 -16.57 12.26
N ILE A 32 -2.27 -16.39 11.80
CA ILE A 32 -3.07 -17.46 11.21
C ILE A 32 -2.36 -18.02 9.96
N TYR A 33 -1.82 -17.14 9.12
CA TYR A 33 -1.10 -17.53 7.92
C TYR A 33 0.18 -18.32 8.24
N ALA A 34 0.91 -17.93 9.29
CA ALA A 34 2.10 -18.65 9.76
C ALA A 34 1.77 -20.08 10.22
N VAL A 35 0.63 -20.29 10.89
CA VAL A 35 0.16 -21.64 11.25
C VAL A 35 -0.14 -22.47 10.00
N SER A 36 -0.81 -21.88 9.01
CA SER A 36 -1.07 -22.54 7.71
C SER A 36 0.22 -22.91 6.97
N PHE A 37 1.20 -22.01 6.96
CA PHE A 37 2.54 -22.26 6.42
C PHE A 37 3.23 -23.44 7.14
N GLY A 38 3.20 -23.45 8.47
CA GLY A 38 3.75 -24.55 9.26
C GLY A 38 3.11 -25.90 8.92
N TYR A 39 1.78 -25.94 8.77
CA TYR A 39 1.07 -27.14 8.34
C TYR A 39 1.48 -27.61 6.93
N LYS A 40 1.58 -26.70 5.96
CA LYS A 40 2.06 -27.01 4.60
C LYS A 40 3.49 -27.56 4.63
N LEU A 41 4.38 -26.94 5.39
CA LEU A 41 5.77 -27.38 5.54
C LEU A 41 5.85 -28.81 6.09
N LEU A 42 5.10 -29.12 7.15
CA LEU A 42 5.05 -30.46 7.72
C LEU A 42 4.51 -31.50 6.72
N LYS A 43 3.49 -31.14 5.94
CA LYS A 43 2.93 -32.01 4.89
C LYS A 43 3.96 -32.32 3.80
N ILE A 44 4.70 -31.31 3.37
CA ILE A 44 5.77 -31.48 2.36
C ILE A 44 6.90 -32.33 2.91
N ALA A 45 7.33 -32.07 4.15
CA ALA A 45 8.36 -32.87 4.82
C ALA A 45 7.98 -34.35 4.95
N ALA A 46 6.72 -34.65 5.28
CA ALA A 46 6.22 -36.03 5.32
C ALA A 46 6.17 -36.70 3.94
N SER A 47 6.14 -35.92 2.86
CA SER A 47 6.01 -36.42 1.48
C SER A 47 7.37 -36.50 0.75
N VAL A 48 8.49 -36.24 1.41
CA VAL A 48 9.80 -36.09 0.75
C VAL A 48 10.27 -37.36 0.02
N PHE A 49 9.89 -38.53 0.51
CA PHE A 49 10.23 -39.83 -0.12
C PHE A 49 9.16 -40.32 -1.10
N VAL A 50 8.05 -39.59 -1.22
CA VAL A 50 6.89 -39.96 -2.04
C VAL A 50 6.82 -39.09 -3.30
N LEU A 51 7.23 -37.82 -3.20
CA LEU A 51 7.25 -36.89 -4.33
C LEU A 51 8.37 -37.23 -5.31
N ASP A 52 8.07 -37.13 -6.59
CA ASP A 52 9.06 -37.12 -7.65
C ASP A 52 9.77 -35.75 -7.72
N GLU A 53 10.80 -35.64 -8.56
CA GLU A 53 11.63 -34.44 -8.66
C GLU A 53 10.82 -33.19 -9.01
N ALA A 54 9.88 -33.32 -9.96
CA ALA A 54 9.00 -32.23 -10.36
C ALA A 54 8.04 -31.81 -9.22
N GLY A 55 7.44 -32.78 -8.53
CA GLY A 55 6.58 -32.52 -7.36
C GLY A 55 7.32 -31.83 -6.23
N MET A 56 8.59 -32.19 -6.00
CA MET A 56 9.43 -31.56 -4.98
C MET A 56 9.75 -30.10 -5.31
N ILE A 57 10.04 -29.77 -6.58
CA ILE A 57 10.25 -28.39 -7.03
C ILE A 57 8.99 -27.55 -6.84
N LEU A 58 7.82 -28.07 -7.24
CA LEU A 58 6.54 -27.38 -7.06
C LEU A 58 6.22 -27.13 -5.58
N ALA A 59 6.52 -28.09 -4.71
CA ALA A 59 6.36 -27.95 -3.27
C ALA A 59 7.23 -26.81 -2.71
N MET A 60 8.49 -26.70 -3.15
CA MET A 60 9.38 -25.61 -2.76
C MET A 60 8.90 -24.25 -3.26
N LEU A 61 8.45 -24.15 -4.52
CA LEU A 61 7.89 -22.91 -5.07
C LEU A 61 6.68 -22.43 -4.26
N SER A 62 5.81 -23.34 -3.82
CA SER A 62 4.67 -22.98 -2.97
C SER A 62 5.09 -22.42 -1.60
N LEU A 63 6.17 -22.93 -1.00
CA LEU A 63 6.68 -22.39 0.27
C LEU A 63 7.35 -21.02 0.09
N ILE A 64 8.10 -20.84 -1.00
CA ILE A 64 8.72 -19.56 -1.34
C ILE A 64 7.63 -18.50 -1.54
N ASP A 65 6.59 -18.81 -2.31
CA ASP A 65 5.45 -17.90 -2.54
C ASP A 65 4.78 -17.50 -1.21
N ALA A 66 4.52 -18.46 -0.32
CA ALA A 66 3.96 -18.16 0.98
C ALA A 66 4.85 -17.23 1.83
N ALA A 67 6.18 -17.44 1.79
CA ALA A 67 7.13 -16.55 2.47
C ALA A 67 7.13 -15.12 1.87
N LEU A 68 6.99 -14.99 0.55
CA LEU A 68 6.89 -13.71 -0.13
C LEU A 68 5.60 -12.95 0.25
N VAL A 69 4.45 -13.64 0.30
CA VAL A 69 3.19 -13.04 0.74
C VAL A 69 3.30 -12.53 2.18
N ALA A 70 3.87 -13.32 3.09
CA ALA A 70 4.10 -12.89 4.47
C ALA A 70 5.00 -11.65 4.56
N SER A 71 6.09 -11.63 3.78
CA SER A 71 7.01 -10.49 3.71
C SER A 71 6.32 -9.22 3.21
N LEU A 72 5.43 -9.34 2.22
CA LEU A 72 4.64 -8.24 1.69
C LEU A 72 3.65 -7.69 2.73
N ILE A 73 2.98 -8.56 3.50
CA ILE A 73 2.09 -8.14 4.59
C ILE A 73 2.85 -7.30 5.62
N VAL A 74 4.02 -7.77 6.06
CA VAL A 74 4.86 -7.04 7.02
C VAL A 74 5.28 -5.68 6.46
N MET A 75 5.73 -5.63 5.21
CA MET A 75 6.13 -4.38 4.57
C MET A 75 4.98 -3.37 4.49
N VAL A 76 3.78 -3.83 4.12
CA VAL A 76 2.58 -2.99 4.06
C VAL A 76 2.20 -2.48 5.45
N MET A 77 2.30 -3.32 6.48
CA MET A 77 2.03 -2.90 7.86
C MET A 77 3.00 -1.82 8.34
N ILE A 78 4.31 -2.03 8.18
CA ILE A 78 5.34 -1.08 8.62
C ILE A 78 5.20 0.24 7.86
N SER A 79 5.15 0.17 6.52
CA SER A 79 5.00 1.36 5.68
C SER A 79 3.69 2.10 5.94
N GLY A 80 2.59 1.38 6.16
CA GLY A 80 1.32 1.98 6.54
C GLY A 80 1.39 2.69 7.88
N TYR A 81 1.93 2.03 8.91
CA TYR A 81 2.06 2.60 10.24
C TYR A 81 2.96 3.84 10.24
N GLU A 82 4.12 3.77 9.59
CA GLU A 82 5.05 4.92 9.49
C GLU A 82 4.39 6.11 8.80
N ASN A 83 3.75 5.88 7.64
CA ASN A 83 3.18 6.94 6.83
C ASN A 83 1.93 7.59 7.46
N PHE A 84 1.12 6.82 8.18
CA PHE A 84 -0.20 7.28 8.62
C PHE A 84 -0.35 7.40 10.14
N VAL A 85 0.47 6.74 10.96
CA VAL A 85 0.34 6.72 12.45
C VAL A 85 1.59 7.23 13.17
N SER A 86 2.81 6.84 12.79
CA SER A 86 4.02 7.30 13.48
C SER A 86 4.32 8.77 13.18
N ARG A 87 4.32 9.16 11.89
CA ARG A 87 4.76 10.48 11.43
C ARG A 87 4.00 11.69 12.00
N PHE A 88 2.76 11.50 12.44
CA PHE A 88 2.02 12.61 13.06
C PHE A 88 1.96 12.51 14.59
N ASP A 89 2.29 11.37 15.21
CA ASP A 89 2.53 11.34 16.68
C ASP A 89 3.76 12.19 17.02
N GLU A 90 4.82 12.09 16.21
CA GLU A 90 6.03 12.94 16.34
C GLU A 90 5.75 14.44 16.07
N ALA A 91 4.70 14.76 15.32
CA ALA A 91 4.30 16.13 15.01
C ALA A 91 3.41 16.75 16.11
N ASP A 92 2.59 15.92 16.79
CA ASP A 92 1.73 16.33 17.92
C ASP A 92 2.56 16.73 19.16
N GLU A 93 3.75 16.14 19.37
CA GLU A 93 4.66 16.55 20.47
C GLU A 93 5.29 17.94 20.24
N ALA A 94 5.26 18.48 19.02
CA ALA A 94 5.90 19.73 18.64
C ALA A 94 4.90 20.88 18.41
N ASP A 95 3.91 21.08 19.29
CA ASP A 95 3.05 22.28 19.51
C ASP A 95 2.66 23.16 18.27
N SER A 96 2.59 22.57 17.07
CA SER A 96 2.42 23.27 15.78
C SER A 96 1.38 22.62 14.87
N GLU A 97 0.51 21.80 15.46
CA GLU A 97 -0.51 20.93 14.85
C GLU A 97 -1.42 21.60 13.81
N VAL A 98 -1.72 22.90 13.97
CA VAL A 98 -2.93 23.48 13.36
C VAL A 98 -2.68 24.13 11.98
N SER A 99 -1.43 24.32 11.55
CA SER A 99 -1.12 25.03 10.28
C SER A 99 -0.84 24.10 9.09
N PHE A 100 -0.70 22.79 9.28
CA PHE A 100 -0.22 21.88 8.23
C PHE A 100 -1.25 21.68 7.10
N LEU A 101 -2.54 21.58 7.43
CA LEU A 101 -3.62 21.42 6.45
C LEU A 101 -3.72 22.63 5.49
N GLY A 102 -3.46 23.84 5.97
CA GLY A 102 -3.45 25.06 5.15
C GLY A 102 -2.29 25.16 4.15
N LYS A 103 -1.27 24.30 4.24
CA LYS A 103 -0.11 24.27 3.34
C LYS A 103 -0.10 23.09 2.37
N LEU A 104 -1.14 22.27 2.34
CA LEU A 104 -1.26 21.19 1.36
C LEU A 104 -1.56 21.79 -0.01
N ASP A 105 -0.50 21.98 -0.81
CA ASP A 105 -0.64 22.37 -2.21
C ASP A 105 -1.46 21.31 -2.97
N SER A 106 -2.49 21.77 -3.66
CA SER A 106 -3.48 20.93 -4.34
C SER A 106 -2.87 20.03 -5.41
N GLY A 107 -1.71 20.40 -5.98
CA GLY A 107 -0.95 19.58 -6.91
C GLY A 107 -0.31 18.37 -6.21
N SER A 108 0.37 18.60 -5.09
CA SER A 108 0.95 17.53 -4.26
C SER A 108 -0.10 16.53 -3.74
N LEU A 109 -1.33 17.01 -3.45
CA LEU A 109 -2.42 16.15 -3.00
C LEU A 109 -2.93 15.22 -4.10
N LYS A 110 -3.07 15.73 -5.34
CA LYS A 110 -3.53 14.92 -6.50
C LYS A 110 -2.58 13.76 -6.78
N ILE A 111 -1.27 13.98 -6.71
CA ILE A 111 -0.26 12.93 -6.90
C ILE A 111 -0.32 11.89 -5.79
N LYS A 112 -0.42 12.32 -4.52
CA LYS A 112 -0.53 11.40 -3.38
C LYS A 112 -1.76 10.51 -3.47
N VAL A 113 -2.90 11.07 -3.86
CA VAL A 113 -4.13 10.28 -4.07
C VAL A 113 -3.97 9.31 -5.25
N ALA A 114 -3.46 9.77 -6.40
CA ALA A 114 -3.26 8.92 -7.56
C ALA A 114 -2.29 7.75 -7.27
N SER A 115 -1.17 8.02 -6.59
CA SER A 115 -0.21 6.98 -6.19
C SER A 115 -0.79 5.97 -5.19
N SER A 116 -1.64 6.43 -4.25
CA SER A 116 -2.33 5.55 -3.31
C SER A 116 -3.33 4.62 -4.01
N ILE A 117 -4.08 5.14 -4.99
CA ILE A 117 -5.02 4.33 -5.80
C ILE A 117 -4.26 3.26 -6.59
N VAL A 118 -3.14 3.63 -7.22
CA VAL A 118 -2.29 2.68 -7.96
C VAL A 118 -1.79 1.59 -7.01
N ALA A 119 -1.26 1.94 -5.83
CA ALA A 119 -0.74 0.97 -4.86
C ALA A 119 -1.82 -0.02 -4.39
N ILE A 120 -3.01 0.47 -4.02
CA ILE A 120 -4.14 -0.37 -3.60
C ILE A 120 -4.56 -1.30 -4.75
N SER A 121 -4.63 -0.77 -5.97
CA SER A 121 -4.97 -1.55 -7.16
C SER A 121 -3.93 -2.63 -7.48
N SER A 122 -2.63 -2.37 -7.27
CA SER A 122 -1.56 -3.37 -7.44
C SER A 122 -1.71 -4.53 -6.45
N ILE A 123 -1.99 -4.22 -5.17
CA ILE A 123 -2.21 -5.26 -4.14
C ILE A 123 -3.41 -6.13 -4.50
N HIS A 124 -4.50 -5.50 -4.96
CA HIS A 124 -5.70 -6.23 -5.36
C HIS A 124 -5.46 -7.12 -6.59
N LEU A 125 -4.76 -6.61 -7.61
CA LEU A 125 -4.44 -7.39 -8.80
C LEU A 125 -3.54 -8.59 -8.46
N LEU A 126 -2.57 -8.41 -7.55
CA LEU A 126 -1.74 -9.49 -7.04
C LEU A 126 -2.57 -10.56 -6.32
N GLN A 127 -3.53 -10.16 -5.48
CA GLN A 127 -4.44 -11.09 -4.81
C GLN A 127 -5.29 -11.91 -5.82
N VAL A 128 -5.81 -11.27 -6.86
CA VAL A 128 -6.57 -11.94 -7.93
C VAL A 128 -5.68 -12.90 -8.70
N PHE A 129 -4.45 -12.51 -8.98
CA PHE A 129 -3.48 -13.36 -9.67
C PHE A 129 -3.08 -14.59 -8.85
N LEU A 130 -2.85 -14.44 -7.54
CA LEU A 130 -2.58 -15.56 -6.62
C LEU A 130 -3.77 -16.52 -6.44
N ASN A 131 -4.98 -16.08 -6.79
CA ASN A 131 -6.20 -16.89 -6.74
C ASN A 131 -6.81 -17.08 -8.14
N ALA A 132 -5.99 -17.10 -9.20
CA ALA A 132 -6.45 -17.05 -10.59
C ALA A 132 -7.51 -18.12 -10.93
N ASP A 133 -7.41 -19.32 -10.36
CA ASP A 133 -8.38 -20.41 -10.57
C ASP A 133 -9.83 -20.06 -10.15
N GLN A 134 -10.01 -19.04 -9.31
CA GLN A 134 -11.32 -18.55 -8.85
C GLN A 134 -11.88 -17.42 -9.72
N TYR A 135 -11.15 -16.98 -10.74
CA TYR A 135 -11.51 -15.86 -11.61
C TYR A 135 -11.45 -16.27 -13.08
N ALA A 136 -12.41 -15.82 -13.87
CA ALA A 136 -12.33 -16.00 -15.32
C ALA A 136 -11.17 -15.19 -15.91
N ASP A 137 -10.42 -15.76 -16.86
CA ASP A 137 -9.28 -15.11 -17.54
C ASP A 137 -9.63 -13.71 -18.07
N GLY A 138 -10.83 -13.56 -18.65
CA GLY A 138 -11.31 -12.27 -19.15
C GLY A 138 -11.43 -11.21 -18.05
N LYS A 139 -11.80 -11.60 -16.82
CA LYS A 139 -11.87 -10.71 -15.66
C LYS A 139 -10.47 -10.31 -15.19
N ILE A 140 -9.52 -11.25 -15.17
CA ILE A 140 -8.11 -10.97 -14.84
C ILE A 140 -7.53 -9.99 -15.87
N MET A 141 -7.77 -10.20 -17.16
CA MET A 141 -7.33 -9.30 -18.23
C MET A 141 -7.88 -7.88 -18.04
N TRP A 142 -9.18 -7.72 -17.77
CA TRP A 142 -9.79 -6.41 -17.54
C TRP A 142 -9.24 -5.71 -16.29
N LEU A 143 -9.00 -6.46 -15.20
CA LEU A 143 -8.37 -5.91 -14.00
C LEU A 143 -6.95 -5.41 -14.29
N THR A 144 -6.17 -6.16 -15.08
CA THR A 144 -4.84 -5.75 -15.50
C THR A 144 -4.89 -4.49 -16.37
N LEU A 145 -5.79 -4.42 -17.35
CA LEU A 145 -5.95 -3.24 -18.21
C LEU A 145 -6.36 -2.00 -17.41
N MET A 146 -7.30 -2.14 -16.47
CA MET A 146 -7.71 -1.05 -15.58
C MET A 146 -6.55 -0.58 -14.70
N HIS A 147 -5.75 -1.51 -14.16
CA HIS A 147 -4.57 -1.17 -13.40
C HIS A 147 -3.56 -0.37 -14.23
N LEU A 148 -3.29 -0.81 -15.46
CA LEU A 148 -2.41 -0.08 -16.38
C LEU A 148 -2.94 1.32 -16.69
N ALA A 149 -4.25 1.50 -16.83
CA ALA A 149 -4.85 2.83 -17.00
C ALA A 149 -4.63 3.73 -15.77
N PHE A 150 -4.73 3.20 -14.55
CA PHE A 150 -4.40 3.94 -13.33
C PHE A 150 -2.92 4.32 -13.25
N VAL A 151 -2.02 3.39 -13.59
CA VAL A 151 -0.57 3.66 -13.63
C VAL A 151 -0.27 4.76 -14.64
N ALA A 152 -0.79 4.66 -15.86
CA ALA A 152 -0.61 5.68 -16.90
C ALA A 152 -1.12 7.05 -16.44
N SER A 153 -2.30 7.10 -15.82
CA SER A 153 -2.89 8.33 -15.29
C SER A 153 -2.02 8.96 -14.19
N ALA A 154 -1.51 8.15 -13.26
CA ALA A 154 -0.65 8.62 -12.17
C ALA A 154 0.69 9.16 -12.71
N VAL A 155 1.28 8.48 -13.69
CA VAL A 155 2.52 8.94 -14.36
C VAL A 155 2.28 10.26 -15.08
N MET A 156 1.17 10.40 -15.81
CA MET A 156 0.84 11.64 -16.52
C MET A 156 0.63 12.81 -15.55
N LEU A 157 -0.05 12.59 -14.42
CA LEU A 157 -0.19 13.60 -13.36
C LEU A 157 1.16 14.00 -12.77
N GLY A 158 2.03 13.04 -12.47
CA GLY A 158 3.38 13.32 -11.98
C GLY A 158 4.23 14.11 -13.00
N PHE A 159 4.07 13.83 -14.28
CA PHE A 159 4.76 14.56 -15.35
C PHE A 159 4.26 16.01 -15.51
N LEU A 160 2.94 16.21 -15.53
CA LEU A 160 2.32 17.55 -15.61
C LEU A 160 2.75 18.43 -14.43
N GLU A 161 2.75 17.89 -13.22
CA GLU A 161 3.20 18.62 -12.04
C GLU A 161 4.67 19.02 -12.14
N LYS A 162 5.54 18.11 -12.60
CA LYS A 162 6.96 18.40 -12.80
C LYS A 162 7.14 19.56 -13.78
N LEU A 163 6.41 19.57 -14.89
CA LEU A 163 6.46 20.67 -15.87
C LEU A 163 6.02 22.01 -15.25
N MET A 164 4.89 22.04 -14.53
CA MET A 164 4.41 23.25 -13.88
C MET A 164 5.39 23.77 -12.81
N SER A 165 6.03 22.87 -12.06
CA SER A 165 7.04 23.24 -11.06
C SER A 165 8.32 23.82 -11.68
N VAL A 166 8.69 23.39 -12.90
CA VAL A 166 9.86 23.89 -13.64
C VAL A 166 9.58 25.25 -14.26
N THR A 167 8.39 25.46 -14.84
CA THR A 167 7.97 26.77 -15.38
C THR A 167 7.95 27.84 -14.30
N SER A 168 7.37 27.54 -13.12
CA SER A 168 7.31 28.50 -12.01
C SER A 168 8.69 28.92 -11.47
N LYS A 169 9.72 28.07 -11.64
CA LYS A 169 11.10 28.35 -11.21
C LYS A 169 11.89 29.21 -12.21
N ASN A 170 11.56 29.14 -13.50
CA ASN A 170 12.20 29.97 -14.54
C ASN A 170 11.66 31.41 -14.53
N ASP A 171 10.38 31.62 -14.25
CA ASP A 171 9.77 32.96 -14.16
C ASP A 171 10.31 33.82 -13.01
N LEU A 172 10.88 33.18 -11.97
CA LEU A 172 11.54 33.85 -10.85
C LEU A 172 12.99 34.24 -11.17
N LYS A 173 13.64 33.56 -12.12
CA LYS A 173 15.05 33.77 -12.47
C LYS A 173 15.25 34.86 -13.52
N ASP A 174 14.18 35.26 -14.21
CA ASP A 174 14.16 36.31 -15.24
C ASP A 174 13.77 37.69 -14.67
N LYS A 175 13.55 37.77 -13.34
CA LYS A 175 13.18 38.99 -12.61
C LYS A 175 14.28 39.55 -11.70
N ASP A 176 15.43 38.87 -11.63
CA ASP A 176 16.65 39.30 -10.91
C ASP A 176 17.72 39.72 -11.94
#